data_AF-A0A5M3MZV0-F1
#
_entry.id   AF-A0A5M3MZV0-F1
#
_cell.length_a   1.000
_cell.length_b   1.000
_cell.length_c   1.000
_cell.angle_alpha   90.00
_cell.angle_beta   90.00
_cell.angle_gamma   90.00
#
_symmetry.space_group_name_H-M   'P 1'
#
loop_
_entity.id
_entity.type
_entity.pdbx_description
1 polymer ?
#
loop_
_entity_poly.entity_id
_entity_poly.type
_entity_poly.pdbx_seq_one_letter_code
_entity_poly.pdbx_strand_id
1 'polypeptide(L)'
;LRELAGRASRETQELSKHSPHLSTLQDLTGPQKLLVGDALKCGQLLNGIQADVRQLEEQLTSMRRSLRGLESSMLKAGTRKEEIIRFNKAKSDKEFAKMLKARTLGPEHLETQAQLRREIRVRVHKLPYWSIM
;
A
#
# COMPACT_ATOMS: atom_id res chain seq x y z
N LEU A 1 64.39 22.74 -32.20
CA LEU A 1 63.22 23.38 -31.52
C LEU A 1 61.93 23.33 -32.35
N ARG A 2 61.91 23.80 -33.62
CA ARG A 2 60.70 23.72 -34.47
C ARG A 2 60.16 22.31 -34.73
N GLU A 3 61.04 21.32 -34.92
CA GLU A 3 60.60 19.93 -35.14
C GLU A 3 59.95 19.30 -33.91
N LEU A 4 60.48 19.58 -32.71
CA LEU A 4 59.89 19.12 -31.46
C LEU A 4 58.53 19.79 -31.21
N ALA A 5 58.40 21.09 -31.51
CA ALA A 5 57.12 21.79 -31.45
C ALA A 5 56.11 21.21 -32.45
N GLY A 6 56.55 20.89 -33.68
CA GLY A 6 55.70 20.27 -34.69
C GLY A 6 55.23 18.86 -34.31
N ARG A 7 56.07 18.07 -33.62
CA ARG A 7 55.67 16.76 -33.08
C ARG A 7 54.67 16.91 -31.94
N ALA A 8 54.93 17.82 -30.99
CA ALA A 8 54.02 18.08 -29.89
C ALA A 8 52.64 18.56 -30.36
N SER A 9 52.58 19.46 -31.37
CA SER A 9 51.30 19.91 -31.95
C SER A 9 50.54 18.80 -32.68
N ARG A 10 51.24 17.82 -33.28
CA ARG A 10 50.58 16.66 -33.90
C ARG A 10 50.02 15.72 -32.85
N GLU A 11 50.80 15.43 -31.80
CA GLU A 11 50.34 14.58 -30.69
C GLU A 11 49.12 15.15 -29.98
N THR A 12 49.09 16.47 -29.71
CA THR A 12 47.90 17.11 -29.12
C THR A 12 46.70 17.07 -30.05
N GLN A 13 46.90 17.20 -31.35
CA GLN A 13 45.83 17.13 -32.36
C GLN A 13 45.28 15.70 -32.52
N GLU A 14 46.10 14.66 -32.36
CA GLU A 14 45.63 13.28 -32.34
C GLU A 14 44.84 12.96 -31.06
N LEU A 15 45.29 13.46 -29.91
CA LEU A 15 44.62 13.29 -28.62
C LEU A 15 43.30 14.06 -28.51
N SER A 16 43.16 15.17 -29.24
CA SER A 16 41.93 15.97 -29.28
C SER A 16 40.87 15.40 -30.22
N LYS A 17 41.15 14.32 -30.96
CA LYS A 17 40.15 13.68 -31.81
C LYS A 17 39.14 12.95 -30.93
N HIS A 18 37.87 13.13 -31.27
CA HIS A 18 36.75 12.44 -30.64
C HIS A 18 36.34 11.25 -31.49
N SER A 19 35.89 10.18 -30.84
CA SER A 19 35.24 9.09 -31.57
C SER A 19 33.88 9.56 -32.10
N PRO A 20 33.54 9.32 -33.38
CA PRO A 20 32.25 9.72 -33.95
C PRO A 20 31.07 8.93 -33.37
N HIS A 21 31.33 7.85 -32.63
CA HIS A 21 30.32 6.88 -32.22
C HIS A 21 29.82 7.04 -30.78
N LEU A 22 30.34 7.97 -29.97
CA LEU A 22 29.94 8.11 -28.57
C LEU A 22 28.65 8.92 -28.41
N SER A 23 27.53 8.22 -28.44
CA SER A 23 26.21 8.81 -28.21
C SER A 23 25.32 7.99 -27.28
N THR A 24 25.58 6.69 -27.16
CA THR A 24 24.74 5.72 -26.45
C THR A 24 25.53 4.97 -25.38
N LEU A 25 24.86 4.51 -24.32
CA LEU A 25 25.47 3.76 -23.21
C LEU A 25 26.19 2.47 -23.65
N GLN A 26 25.75 1.87 -24.75
CA GLN A 26 26.38 0.69 -25.35
C GLN A 26 27.77 1.01 -25.92
N ASP A 27 28.03 2.27 -26.26
CA ASP A 27 29.31 2.72 -26.78
C ASP A 27 30.36 2.87 -25.67
N LEU A 28 29.92 3.01 -24.41
CA LEU A 28 30.80 3.01 -23.22
C LEU A 28 31.29 1.60 -22.86
N THR A 29 30.51 0.57 -23.19
CA THR A 29 30.79 -0.84 -22.85
C THR A 29 31.31 -1.66 -24.03
N GLY A 30 31.33 -1.08 -25.24
CA GLY A 30 31.81 -1.73 -26.44
C GLY A 30 33.35 -1.82 -26.52
N PRO A 31 33.90 -2.70 -27.37
CA PRO A 31 35.34 -2.87 -27.57
C PRO A 31 36.03 -1.69 -28.31
N GLN A 32 35.29 -0.61 -28.58
CA GLN A 32 35.82 0.55 -29.28
C GLN A 32 36.77 1.35 -28.37
N LYS A 33 37.89 1.81 -28.94
CA LYS A 33 38.88 2.61 -28.20
C LYS A 33 38.28 3.98 -27.88
N LEU A 34 37.85 4.16 -26.63
CA LEU A 34 37.56 5.48 -26.07
C LEU A 34 38.82 6.35 -26.21
N LEU A 35 38.69 7.50 -26.86
CA LEU A 35 39.79 8.45 -27.00
C LEU A 35 39.77 9.42 -25.81
N VAL A 36 40.92 10.03 -25.53
CA VAL A 36 41.05 10.99 -24.41
C VAL A 36 40.11 12.19 -24.60
N GLY A 37 39.86 12.60 -25.84
CA GLY A 37 38.87 13.63 -26.17
C GLY A 37 37.44 13.28 -25.72
N ASP A 38 37.10 12.01 -25.59
CA ASP A 38 35.73 11.59 -25.28
C ASP A 38 35.41 11.63 -23.78
N ALA A 39 36.40 11.87 -22.92
CA ALA A 39 36.27 11.87 -21.47
C ALA A 39 35.14 12.78 -20.95
N LEU A 40 34.94 13.96 -21.56
CA LEU A 40 33.88 14.89 -21.17
C LEU A 40 32.48 14.35 -21.46
N LYS A 41 32.29 13.73 -22.64
CA LYS A 41 31.02 13.12 -23.03
C LYS A 41 30.71 11.89 -22.16
N CYS A 42 31.73 11.07 -21.88
CA CYS A 42 31.60 9.95 -20.94
C CYS A 42 31.19 10.43 -19.55
N GLY A 43 31.79 11.52 -19.04
CA GLY A 43 31.42 12.10 -17.75
C GLY A 43 29.98 12.58 -17.71
N GLN A 44 29.50 13.21 -18.78
CA GLN A 44 28.09 13.63 -18.90
C GLN A 44 27.13 12.45 -18.90
N LEU A 45 27.44 11.39 -19.66
CA LEU A 45 26.63 10.16 -19.70
C LEU A 45 26.59 9.46 -18.33
N LEU A 46 27.75 9.31 -17.67
CA LEU A 46 27.84 8.71 -16.35
C LEU A 46 27.07 9.51 -15.29
N ASN A 47 27.10 10.83 -15.36
CA ASN A 47 26.29 11.68 -14.49
C ASN A 47 24.79 11.49 -14.72
N GLY A 48 24.37 11.30 -15.99
CA GLY A 48 23.00 10.95 -16.33
C GLY A 48 22.58 9.61 -15.71
N ILE A 49 23.38 8.56 -15.91
CA ILE A 49 23.15 7.24 -15.30
C ILE A 49 23.09 7.34 -13.77
N GLN A 50 24.00 8.12 -13.17
CA GLN A 50 24.02 8.29 -11.72
C GLN A 50 22.73 8.96 -11.21
N ALA A 51 22.19 9.93 -11.95
CA ALA A 51 20.90 10.53 -11.63
C ALA A 51 19.76 9.51 -11.76
N ASP A 52 19.74 8.72 -12.84
CA ASP A 52 18.72 7.69 -13.08
C ASP A 52 18.73 6.61 -11.99
N VAL A 53 19.92 6.14 -11.59
CA VAL A 53 20.09 5.16 -10.52
C VAL A 53 19.55 5.71 -9.19
N ARG A 54 19.87 6.97 -8.85
CA ARG A 54 19.33 7.62 -7.65
C ARG A 54 17.81 7.72 -7.69
N GLN A 55 17.25 8.10 -8.84
CA GLN A 55 15.80 8.17 -9.00
C GLN A 55 15.14 6.79 -8.84
N LEU A 56 15.75 5.73 -9.38
CA LEU A 56 15.26 4.36 -9.21
C LEU A 56 15.32 3.90 -7.75
N GLU A 57 16.39 4.23 -7.02
CA GLU A 57 16.49 3.95 -5.59
C GLU A 57 15.39 4.65 -4.79
N GLU A 58 15.14 5.93 -5.08
CA GLU A 58 14.05 6.69 -4.45
C GLU A 58 12.67 6.09 -4.74
N GLN A 59 12.41 5.71 -6.00
CA GLN A 59 11.17 5.04 -6.39
C GLN A 59 11.00 3.71 -5.66
N LEU A 60 12.06 2.91 -5.58
CA LEU A 60 12.05 1.62 -4.90
C LEU A 60 11.78 1.77 -3.39
N THR A 61 12.39 2.75 -2.73
CA THR A 61 12.11 3.04 -1.32
C THR A 61 10.68 3.51 -1.09
N SER A 62 10.10 4.29 -2.03
CA SER A 62 8.70 4.71 -2.00
C SER A 62 7.76 3.51 -2.15
N MET A 63 7.99 2.66 -3.15
CA MET A 63 7.19 1.45 -3.37
C MET A 63 7.24 0.51 -2.17
N ARG A 64 8.41 0.29 -1.56
CA ARG A 64 8.55 -0.49 -0.32
C ARG A 64 7.73 0.08 0.83
N ARG A 65 7.68 1.41 0.97
CA ARG A 65 6.84 2.06 2.00
C ARG A 65 5.35 1.84 1.71
N SER A 66 4.92 2.00 0.47
CA SER A 66 3.54 1.76 0.05
C SER A 66 3.11 0.31 0.25
N LEU A 67 3.98 -0.66 -0.07
CA LEU A 67 3.72 -2.08 0.15
C LEU A 67 3.51 -2.40 1.63
N ARG A 68 4.37 -1.89 2.52
CA ARG A 68 4.17 -2.04 3.97
C ARG A 68 2.85 -1.43 4.46
N GLY A 69 2.47 -0.27 3.90
CA GLY A 69 1.19 0.35 4.19
C GLY A 69 0.00 -0.49 3.73
N LEU A 70 0.12 -1.10 2.55
CA LEU A 70 -0.89 -1.99 1.98
C LEU A 70 -1.03 -3.27 2.83
N GLU A 71 0.08 -3.90 3.20
CA GLU A 71 0.08 -5.09 4.07
C GLU A 71 -0.59 -4.80 5.42
N SER A 72 -0.29 -3.66 6.05
CA SER A 72 -0.96 -3.25 7.28
C SER A 72 -2.47 -3.06 7.09
N SER A 73 -2.86 -2.46 5.96
CA SER A 73 -4.27 -2.23 5.64
C SER A 73 -5.02 -3.54 5.37
N MET A 74 -4.37 -4.48 4.67
CA MET A 74 -4.90 -5.83 4.44
C MET A 74 -5.08 -6.59 5.74
N LEU A 75 -4.12 -6.51 6.67
CA LEU A 75 -4.25 -7.14 7.98
C LEU A 75 -5.46 -6.60 8.75
N LYS A 76 -5.59 -5.27 8.83
CA LYS A 76 -6.74 -4.61 9.49
C LYS A 76 -8.06 -5.00 8.84
N ALA A 77 -8.12 -5.04 7.50
CA ALA A 77 -9.31 -5.46 6.77
C ALA A 77 -9.67 -6.93 7.05
N GLY A 78 -8.66 -7.81 7.13
CA GLY A 78 -8.82 -9.22 7.51
C GLY A 78 -9.41 -9.37 8.91
N THR A 79 -8.84 -8.69 9.91
CA THR A 79 -9.36 -8.70 11.28
C THR A 79 -10.80 -8.19 11.34
N ARG A 80 -11.11 -7.08 10.67
CA ARG A 80 -12.47 -6.54 10.64
C ARG A 80 -13.47 -7.48 9.97
N LYS A 81 -13.06 -8.16 8.90
CA LYS A 81 -13.88 -9.18 8.24
C LYS A 81 -14.18 -10.33 9.20
N GLU A 82 -13.19 -10.83 9.94
CA GLU A 82 -13.40 -11.88 10.93
C GLU A 82 -14.33 -11.45 12.06
N GLU A 83 -14.18 -10.22 12.56
CA GLU A 83 -15.08 -9.66 13.57
C GLU A 83 -16.52 -9.59 13.08
N ILE A 84 -16.75 -9.16 11.83
CA ILE A 84 -18.08 -9.14 11.22
C ILE A 84 -18.66 -10.56 11.13
N ILE A 85 -17.86 -11.55 10.73
CA ILE A 85 -18.30 -12.95 10.67
C ILE A 85 -18.67 -13.45 12.07
N ARG A 86 -17.82 -13.19 13.08
CA ARG A 86 -18.09 -13.55 14.48
C ARG A 86 -19.36 -12.87 14.99
N PHE A 87 -19.54 -11.58 14.70
CA PHE A 87 -20.72 -10.83 15.07
C PHE A 87 -21.98 -11.39 14.40
N ASN A 88 -21.93 -11.69 13.10
CA ASN A 88 -23.07 -12.26 12.38
C ASN A 88 -23.45 -13.64 12.93
N LYS A 89 -22.46 -14.47 13.27
CA LYS A 89 -22.69 -15.77 13.92
C LYS A 89 -23.28 -15.62 15.33
N ALA A 90 -22.80 -14.66 16.11
CA ALA A 90 -23.34 -14.37 17.43
C ALA A 90 -24.76 -13.79 17.32
N LYS A 91 -25.05 -12.94 16.34
CA LYS A 91 -26.38 -12.36 16.13
C LYS A 91 -27.45 -13.43 15.85
N SER A 92 -27.09 -14.52 15.16
CA SER A 92 -28.00 -15.66 14.92
C SER A 92 -28.11 -16.62 16.11
N ASP A 93 -27.26 -16.48 17.13
CA ASP A 93 -27.37 -17.22 18.39
C ASP A 93 -28.53 -16.66 19.23
N LYS A 94 -29.48 -17.55 19.57
CA LYS A 94 -30.67 -17.21 20.36
C LYS A 94 -30.30 -16.73 21.77
N GLU A 95 -29.26 -17.28 22.38
CA GLU A 95 -28.84 -16.88 23.72
C GLU A 95 -28.14 -15.52 23.70
N PHE A 96 -27.33 -15.25 22.66
CA PHE A 96 -26.74 -13.94 22.45
C PHE A 96 -27.80 -12.88 22.12
N ALA A 97 -28.82 -13.21 21.33
CA ALA A 97 -29.95 -12.32 21.05
C ALA A 97 -30.78 -12.00 22.31
N LYS A 98 -30.98 -12.99 23.20
CA LYS A 98 -31.62 -12.78 24.52
C LYS A 98 -30.75 -11.87 25.40
N MET A 99 -29.44 -12.12 25.45
CA MET A 99 -28.49 -11.33 26.23
C MET A 99 -28.43 -9.87 25.74
N LEU A 100 -28.37 -9.65 24.42
CA LEU A 100 -28.44 -8.32 23.82
C LEU A 100 -29.75 -7.63 24.17
N LYS A 101 -30.91 -8.31 24.01
CA LYS A 101 -32.21 -7.74 24.39
C LYS A 101 -32.26 -7.36 25.86
N ALA A 102 -31.78 -8.21 26.76
CA ALA A 102 -31.73 -7.94 28.19
C ALA A 102 -30.76 -6.81 28.58
N ARG A 103 -29.76 -6.52 27.74
CA ARG A 103 -28.80 -5.43 27.95
C ARG A 103 -29.23 -4.10 27.31
N THR A 104 -29.97 -4.15 26.20
CA THR A 104 -30.58 -2.98 25.57
C THR A 104 -31.85 -2.52 26.28
N LEU A 105 -32.55 -3.44 26.93
CA LEU A 105 -33.67 -3.11 27.82
C LEU A 105 -33.06 -2.86 29.20
N GLY A 106 -33.18 -1.63 29.72
CA GLY A 106 -32.83 -1.36 31.12
C GLY A 106 -33.64 -2.25 32.08
N PRO A 107 -33.17 -2.47 33.32
CA PRO A 107 -33.86 -3.31 34.30
C PRO A 107 -35.34 -2.92 34.47
N GLU A 108 -35.62 -1.63 34.44
CA GLU A 108 -36.95 -1.01 34.38
C GLU A 108 -37.88 -1.62 33.30
N HIS A 109 -37.36 -1.82 32.09
CA HIS A 109 -38.14 -2.34 30.97
C HIS A 109 -38.41 -3.85 31.07
N LEU A 110 -37.48 -4.61 31.68
CA LEU A 110 -37.69 -6.03 31.94
C LEU A 110 -38.77 -6.24 33.01
N GLU A 111 -38.76 -5.43 34.06
CA GLU A 111 -39.78 -5.44 35.10
C GLU A 111 -41.15 -5.03 34.56
N THR A 112 -41.21 -3.95 33.79
CA THR A 112 -42.45 -3.50 33.12
C THR A 112 -43.01 -4.58 32.18
N GLN A 113 -42.16 -5.27 31.41
CA GLN A 113 -42.60 -6.36 30.54
C GLN A 113 -43.12 -7.56 31.34
N ALA A 114 -42.48 -7.89 32.47
CA ALA A 114 -42.94 -8.95 33.36
C ALA A 114 -44.29 -8.62 33.98
N GLN A 115 -44.49 -7.36 34.41
CA GLN A 115 -45.76 -6.82 34.92
C GLN A 115 -46.87 -6.98 33.88
N LEU A 116 -46.65 -6.48 32.66
CA LEU A 116 -47.60 -6.54 31.55
C LEU A 116 -47.97 -7.98 31.18
N ARG A 117 -47.00 -8.90 31.13
CA ARG A 117 -47.26 -10.33 30.87
C ARG A 117 -48.12 -10.96 31.97
N ARG A 118 -47.93 -10.56 33.22
CA ARG A 118 -48.73 -11.02 34.36
C ARG A 118 -50.17 -10.53 34.24
N GLU A 119 -50.34 -9.24 33.96
CA GLU A 119 -51.66 -8.64 33.77
C GLU A 119 -52.42 -9.25 32.59
N ILE A 120 -51.77 -9.47 31.45
CA ILE A 120 -52.39 -10.13 30.28
C ILE A 120 -52.84 -11.54 30.66
N ARG A 121 -52.01 -12.34 31.34
CA ARG A 121 -52.42 -13.69 31.78
C ARG A 121 -53.62 -13.64 32.70
N VAL A 122 -53.65 -12.73 33.68
CA VAL A 122 -54.78 -12.58 34.60
C VAL A 122 -56.05 -12.15 33.84
N ARG A 123 -55.94 -11.24 32.86
CA ARG A 123 -57.08 -10.82 32.02
C ARG A 123 -57.57 -11.95 31.13
N VAL A 124 -56.68 -12.69 30.47
CA VAL A 124 -57.03 -13.85 29.63
C VAL A 124 -57.68 -14.97 30.45
N HIS A 125 -57.23 -15.20 31.70
CA HIS A 125 -57.88 -16.16 32.60
C HIS A 125 -59.23 -15.68 33.14
N LYS A 126 -59.47 -14.36 33.16
CA LYS A 126 -60.71 -13.74 33.62
C LYS A 126 -61.70 -13.42 32.50
N LEU A 127 -61.36 -13.67 31.23
CA LEU A 127 -62.32 -13.56 30.13
C LEU A 127 -63.17 -14.83 30.10
N PRO A 128 -64.47 -14.77 30.44
CA PRO A 128 -65.37 -15.91 30.26
C PRO A 128 -65.51 -16.20 28.77
N TYR A 129 -65.66 -17.48 28.43
CA TYR A 129 -65.84 -18.04 27.07
C TYR A 129 -67.15 -17.57 26.36
N TRP A 130 -67.59 -16.32 26.51
CA TRP A 130 -68.91 -15.82 26.09
C TRP A 130 -68.85 -14.57 25.19
N SER A 131 -67.85 -14.43 24.32
CA SER A 131 -67.83 -13.31 23.35
C SER A 131 -67.38 -13.71 21.94
N ILE A 132 -67.56 -14.97 21.57
CA ILE A 132 -67.50 -15.42 20.17
C ILE A 132 -68.71 -16.33 19.92
N MET A 133 -69.87 -15.69 19.78
CA MET A 133 -71.02 -16.17 19.01
C MET A 133 -71.56 -14.97 18.24
#